data_AF-A0A4P5QNJ6-F1
#
_entry.id   AF-A0A4P5QNJ6-F1
#
_cell.length_a   1.000
_cell.length_b   1.000
_cell.length_c   1.000
_cell.angle_alpha   90.00
_cell.angle_beta   90.00
_cell.angle_gamma   90.00
#
_symmetry.space_group_name_H-M   'P 1'
#
loop_
_entity.id
_entity.type
_entity.pdbx_description
1 polymer ?
#
loop_
_entity_poly.entity_id
_entity_poly.type
_entity_poly.pdbx_seq_one_letter_code
_entity_poly.pdbx_strand_id
1 'polypeptide(L)' 'MLRRLAESERVRQVFIRHVFRYFLGRNETPGDAVSLQEAEKAYLDKGGSFKAPLVSLLSPKYFLFRSAKASAIKAK' A
#
# COMPACT_ATOMS: atom_id res chain seq x y z
N MET A 1 -20.26 -4.92 -19.78
CA MET A 1 -18.80 -4.70 -19.90
C MET A 1 -18.17 -4.27 -18.58
N LEU A 2 -18.60 -3.16 -17.95
CA LEU A 2 -18.03 -2.67 -16.68
C LEU A 2 -18.07 -3.69 -15.53
N ARG A 3 -19.20 -4.40 -15.33
CA ARG A 3 -19.31 -5.46 -14.31
C ARG A 3 -18.24 -6.56 -14.47
N ARG A 4 -18.01 -7.02 -15.71
CA ARG A 4 -16.97 -8.02 -16.02
C ARG A 4 -15.56 -7.52 -15.70
N LEU A 5 -15.29 -6.23 -15.89
CA LEU A 5 -14.00 -5.63 -15.53
C LEU A 5 -13.86 -5.46 -14.01
N ALA A 6 -14.94 -5.11 -13.32
CA ALA A 6 -14.96 -4.99 -11.86
C ALA A 6 -14.72 -6.33 -11.16
N GLU A 7 -15.17 -7.43 -11.75
CA GLU A 7 -14.94 -8.80 -11.27
C GLU A 7 -13.56 -9.35 -11.65
N SER A 8 -12.81 -8.67 -12.52
CA SER A 8 -11.52 -9.16 -13.00
C SER A 8 -10.41 -8.89 -11.97
N GLU A 9 -9.77 -9.96 -11.53
CA GLU A 9 -8.56 -9.90 -10.70
C GLU A 9 -7.45 -9.07 -11.36
N ARG A 10 -7.21 -9.28 -12.66
CA ARG A 10 -6.14 -8.57 -13.37
C ARG A 10 -6.39 -7.06 -13.42
N VAL A 11 -7.64 -6.64 -13.64
CA VAL A 11 -8.02 -5.22 -13.64
C VAL A 11 -7.82 -4.62 -12.26
N ARG A 12 -8.22 -5.33 -11.21
CA ARG A 12 -8.01 -4.91 -9.82
C ARG A 12 -6.52 -4.76 -9.47
N GLN A 13 -5.66 -5.70 -9.88
CA GLN A 13 -4.21 -5.58 -9.70
C GLN A 13 -3.63 -4.38 -10.45
N VAL A 14 -4.05 -4.15 -11.70
CA VAL A 14 -3.62 -2.98 -12.48
C VAL A 14 -4.04 -1.68 -11.80
N PHE A 15 -5.26 -1.63 -11.25
CA PHE A 15 -5.75 -0.51 -10.48
C PHE A 15 -4.86 -0.24 -9.24
N ILE A 16 -4.62 -1.25 -8.40
CA ILE A 16 -3.76 -1.12 -7.20
C ILE A 16 -2.35 -0.64 -7.56
N ARG A 17 -1.77 -1.19 -8.63
CA ARG A 17 -0.45 -0.76 -9.15
C ARG A 17 -0.46 0.69 -9.65
N HIS A 18 -1.56 1.15 -10.24
CA HIS A 18 -1.70 2.56 -10.62
C HIS A 18 -1.80 3.47 -9.39
N VAL A 19 -2.56 3.08 -8.37
CA VAL A 19 -2.63 3.80 -7.08
C VAL A 19 -1.23 3.94 -6.48
N PHE A 20 -0.48 2.84 -6.41
CA PHE A 20 0.92 2.86 -5.95
C PHE A 20 1.75 3.92 -6.70
N ARG A 21 1.78 3.86 -8.02
CA ARG A 21 2.63 4.75 -8.83
C ARG A 21 2.21 6.21 -8.72
N TYR A 22 0.90 6.47 -8.70
CA TYR A 22 0.36 7.82 -8.62
C TYR A 22 0.71 8.48 -7.28
N PHE A 23 0.49 7.79 -6.15
CA PHE A 23 0.69 8.39 -4.83
C PHE A 23 2.13 8.35 -4.32
N LEU A 24 2.93 7.36 -4.72
CA LEU A 24 4.34 7.29 -4.34
C LEU A 24 5.26 8.02 -5.33
N GLY A 25 4.74 8.48 -6.46
CA GLY A 25 5.48 9.28 -7.44
C GLY A 25 6.64 8.53 -8.12
N ARG A 26 6.63 7.18 -8.08
CA ARG A 26 7.69 6.34 -8.66
C ARG A 26 7.13 5.06 -9.26
N ASN A 27 7.90 4.45 -10.16
CA ASN A 27 7.61 3.11 -10.66
C ASN A 27 7.79 2.05 -9.56
N GLU A 28 7.00 0.99 -9.66
CA GLU A 28 7.14 -0.18 -8.79
C GLU A 28 8.34 -1.03 -9.20
N THR A 29 8.94 -1.67 -8.21
CA THR A 29 10.07 -2.60 -8.37
C THR A 29 9.68 -3.97 -7.82
N PRO A 30 10.42 -5.05 -8.12
CA PRO A 30 10.15 -6.36 -7.52
C PRO A 30 10.11 -6.35 -5.98
N GLY A 31 10.84 -5.42 -5.33
CA GLY A 31 10.83 -5.25 -3.88
C GLY A 31 9.49 -4.73 -3.31
N ASP A 32 8.65 -4.12 -4.14
CA ASP A 32 7.33 -3.60 -3.73
C ASP A 32 6.23 -4.67 -3.74
N ALA A 33 6.55 -5.91 -4.14
CA ALA A 33 5.58 -6.99 -4.28
C ALA A 33 4.76 -7.22 -3.00
N VAL A 34 5.41 -7.20 -1.83
CA VAL A 34 4.72 -7.38 -0.54
C VAL A 34 3.76 -6.23 -0.27
N SER A 35 4.19 -4.97 -0.46
CA SER A 35 3.37 -3.78 -0.26
C SER A 35 2.14 -3.78 -1.17
N LEU A 36 2.30 -4.22 -2.43
CA LEU A 36 1.20 -4.32 -3.40
C LEU A 36 0.21 -5.42 -2.99
N GLN A 37 0.68 -6.57 -2.53
CA GLN A 37 -0.18 -7.64 -2.01
C GLN A 37 -0.95 -7.22 -0.75
N GLU A 38 -0.29 -6.50 0.18
CA GLU A 38 -0.95 -5.96 1.37
C GLU A 38 -2.03 -4.94 1.00
N ALA A 39 -1.75 -4.04 0.06
CA ALA A 39 -2.72 -3.07 -0.43
C ALA A 39 -3.92 -3.74 -1.14
N GLU A 40 -3.65 -4.77 -1.94
CA GLU A 40 -4.67 -5.57 -2.61
C GLU A 40 -5.58 -6.30 -1.62
N LYS A 41 -4.99 -6.89 -0.57
CA LYS A 41 -5.73 -7.51 0.53
C LYS A 41 -6.59 -6.49 1.28
N ALA A 42 -6.03 -5.33 1.63
CA ALA A 42 -6.77 -4.26 2.29
C ALA A 42 -7.96 -3.77 1.47
N TYR A 43 -7.82 -3.72 0.14
CA TYR A 43 -8.92 -3.38 -0.77
C TYR A 43 -10.06 -4.40 -0.71
N LEU A 44 -9.75 -5.70 -0.74
CA LEU A 44 -10.76 -6.78 -0.67
C LEU A 44 -11.43 -6.84 0.70
N ASP A 45 -10.65 -6.82 1.79
CA ASP A 45 -11.14 -6.90 3.17
C ASP A 45 -12.07 -5.72 3.54
N LYS A 46 -11.95 -4.60 2.83
CA LYS A 46 -12.78 -3.39 3.00
C LYS A 46 -13.86 -3.23 1.92
N GLY A 47 -14.21 -4.30 1.20
CA GLY A 47 -15.32 -4.30 0.24
C GLY A 47 -15.08 -3.43 -0.99
N GLY A 48 -13.82 -3.29 -1.43
CA GLY A 48 -13.46 -2.47 -2.59
C GLY A 48 -13.27 -0.98 -2.30
N SER A 49 -13.05 -0.60 -1.03
CA SER A 49 -12.79 0.78 -0.66
C SER A 49 -11.47 1.28 -1.25
N PHE A 50 -11.50 2.38 -2.00
CA PHE A 50 -10.31 3.05 -2.53
C PHE A 50 -9.37 3.59 -1.43
N LYS A 51 -9.92 4.00 -0.29
CA LYS A 51 -9.10 4.53 0.82
C LYS A 51 -8.24 3.46 1.48
N ALA A 52 -8.68 2.20 1.45
CA ALA A 52 -7.99 1.10 2.11
C ALA A 52 -6.57 0.81 1.54
N PRO A 53 -6.38 0.62 0.22
CA PRO A 53 -5.04 0.46 -0.35
C PRO A 53 -4.19 1.71 -0.16
N LEU A 54 -4.76 2.92 -0.21
CA LEU A 54 -4.02 4.16 0.04
C LEU A 54 -3.43 4.19 1.46
N VAL A 55 -4.25 3.88 2.47
CA VAL A 55 -3.79 3.79 3.87
C VAL A 55 -2.73 2.70 4.02
N SER A 56 -2.92 1.53 3.38
CA SER A 56 -1.95 0.44 3.42
C SER A 56 -0.59 0.83 2.81
N LEU A 57 -0.60 1.57 1.70
CA LEU A 57 0.61 1.98 0.99
C LEU A 57 1.37 3.11 1.70
N LEU A 58 0.66 4.03 2.35
CA LEU A 58 1.24 5.19 3.03
C LEU A 58 1.54 4.94 4.52
N SER A 59 1.01 3.84 5.09
CA SER A 59 1.28 3.44 6.48
C SER A 59 2.13 2.15 6.60
N PRO A 60 3.15 1.86 5.75
CA PRO A 60 3.90 0.62 5.92
C PRO A 60 4.41 0.53 7.36
N LYS A 61 4.33 -0.67 7.95
CA LYS A 61 4.74 -0.96 9.34
C LYS A 61 6.19 -0.50 9.66
N TYR A 62 6.99 -0.22 8.63
CA TYR A 62 8.35 0.35 8.73
C TYR A 62 8.41 1.86 9.01
N PHE A 63 7.33 2.62 8.77
CA PHE A 63 7.27 4.06 9.07
C PHE A 63 7.32 4.32 10.59
N LEU A 64 6.74 3.42 11.39
CA LEU A 64 6.65 3.57 12.85
C LEU A 64 7.99 3.35 13.58
N PHE A 65 9.02 2.76 12.94
CA PHE A 65 10.28 2.47 13.63
C PHE A 65 11.25 3.66 13.73
N ARG A 66 10.88 4.86 13.26
CA ARG A 66 11.74 6.07 13.36
C ARG A 66 11.42 7.05 14.48
N SER A 67 10.46 6.77 15.38
CA SER A 67 10.10 7.74 16.44
C SER A 67 10.51 7.40 17.88
N ALA A 68 11.23 6.30 18.15
CA ALA A 68 11.51 5.89 19.53
C ALA A 68 13.00 5.61 19.85
N LYS A 69 13.95 6.24 19.16
CA LYS A 69 15.37 6.26 19.59
C LYS A 69 16.06 7.62 19.38
N ALA A 70 15.37 8.73 19.68
CA ALA A 70 15.99 10.05 19.76
C ALA A 70 16.16 10.56 21.21
N SER A 71 15.79 9.78 22.23
CA SER A 71 15.92 10.16 23.64
C SER A 71 16.55 9.04 24.47
N ALA A 72 17.80 8.72 24.16
CA ALA A 72 18.69 8.05 25.11
C ALA A 72 20.07 8.71 25.07
N ILE A 73 20.09 10.03 25.28
CA ILE A 73 21.29 10.69 25.78
C ILE A 73 21.43 10.26 27.23
N LYS A 74 22.14 9.16 27.48
CA LYS A 74 22.69 8.89 28.81
C LYS A 74 23.80 9.91 29.03
N ALA A 75 23.51 10.94 29.80
CA ALA A 75 24.54 11.70 30.49
C ALA A 75 25.28 10.72 31.41
N LYS A 76 26.59 10.56 31.18
CA LYS A 76 27.53 9.98 32.12
C LYS A 76 28.71 10.92 32.21
#